data_AF-A0A7W0WEZ1-F1
#
_entry.id   AF-A0A7W0WEZ1-F1
#
_cell.length_a   1.000
_cell.length_b   1.000
_cell.length_c   1.000
_cell.angle_alpha   90.00
_cell.angle_beta   90.00
_cell.angle_gamma   90.00
#
_symmetry.space_group_name_H-M   'P 1'
#
loop_
_entity.id
_entity.type
_entity.pdbx_description
1 polymer ?
#
loop_
_entity_poly.entity_id
_entity_poly.type
_entity_poly.pdbx_seq_one_letter_code
_entity_poly.pdbx_strand_id
1 'polypeptide(L)' 'MNGALVFKGTRVPVEILIQHLAAGDSLEDFLEGFPGVSCEQAVAYLEMTPEAVDALVAR' A
#
# COMPACT_ATOMS: atom_id res chain seq x y z
N MET A 1 -5.59 19.86 -10.35
CA MET A 1 -5.79 19.37 -8.96
C MET A 1 -5.77 17.86 -9.02
N ASN A 2 -4.62 17.22 -8.80
CA ASN A 2 -4.50 15.76 -8.80
C ASN A 2 -4.18 15.33 -7.35
N GLY A 3 -5.22 15.11 -6.54
CA GLY A 3 -5.04 14.70 -5.16
C GLY A 3 -4.69 13.23 -5.12
N ALA A 4 -3.46 12.88 -4.75
CA ALA A 4 -3.10 11.50 -4.50
C ALA A 4 -3.84 11.00 -3.25
N LEU A 5 -4.34 9.76 -3.30
CA LEU A 5 -4.84 9.06 -2.11
C LEU A 5 -3.66 8.82 -1.17
N VAL A 6 -3.77 9.24 0.08
CA VAL A 6 -2.72 9.11 1.09
C VAL A 6 -3.21 8.36 2.31
N PHE A 7 -2.32 7.65 3.00
CA PHE A 7 -2.65 7.05 4.29
C PHE A 7 -2.97 8.13 5.32
N LYS A 8 -4.07 7.95 6.05
CA LYS A 8 -4.57 8.95 7.00
C LYS A 8 -3.53 9.22 8.08
N GLY A 9 -3.24 10.50 8.32
CA GLY A 9 -2.22 10.94 9.28
C GLY A 9 -0.80 10.96 8.69
N THR A 10 -0.65 10.62 7.41
CA THR A 10 0.63 10.65 6.70
C THR A 10 0.52 11.50 5.44
N ARG A 11 1.67 11.71 4.78
CA ARG A 11 1.75 12.20 3.40
C ARG A 11 2.15 11.11 2.42
N VAL A 12 2.12 9.85 2.86
CA VAL A 12 2.55 8.70 2.08
C VAL A 12 1.42 8.34 1.11
N PRO A 13 1.66 8.39 -0.21
CA PRO A 13 0.66 7.98 -1.18
C PRO A 13 0.42 6.48 -1.13
N VAL A 14 -0.83 6.07 -1.33
CA VAL A 14 -1.20 4.65 -1.41
C VAL A 14 -0.54 3.96 -2.61
N GLU A 15 -0.26 4.72 -3.68
CA GLU A 15 0.49 4.21 -4.85
C GLU A 15 1.86 3.64 -4.47
N ILE A 16 2.53 4.18 -3.43
CA ILE A 16 3.82 3.66 -2.98
C ILE A 16 3.69 2.25 -2.42
N LEU A 17 2.62 1.94 -1.67
CA LEU A 17 2.37 0.56 -1.21
C LEU A 17 2.27 -0.40 -2.40
N ILE A 18 1.52 -0.01 -3.44
CA ILE A 18 1.37 -0.84 -4.65
C ILE A 18 2.71 -1.03 -5.36
N GLN A 19 3.53 0.02 -5.48
CA GLN A 19 4.85 -0.08 -6.11
C GLN A 19 5.79 -1.02 -5.35
N HIS A 20 5.83 -0.94 -4.02
CA HIS A 20 6.62 -1.86 -3.20
C HIS A 20 6.19 -3.31 -3.39
N LEU A 21 4.90 -3.59 -3.25
CA LEU A 21 4.39 -4.95 -3.41
C LEU A 21 4.60 -5.47 -4.85
N ALA A 22 4.43 -4.62 -5.87
CA ALA A 22 4.69 -4.98 -7.27
C ALA A 22 6.18 -5.26 -7.53
N ALA A 23 7.08 -4.54 -6.85
CA ALA A 23 8.52 -4.80 -6.86
C ALA A 23 8.91 -6.12 -6.17
N GLY A 24 7.99 -6.71 -5.39
CA GLY A 24 8.20 -7.97 -4.67
C GLY A 24 8.59 -7.78 -3.21
N ASP A 25 8.56 -6.55 -2.70
CA ASP A 25 8.75 -6.29 -1.27
C ASP A 25 7.56 -6.81 -0.47
N SER A 26 7.79 -7.17 0.79
CA SER A 26 6.73 -7.57 1.70
C SER A 26 6.00 -6.34 2.26
N LEU A 27 4.79 -6.54 2.79
CA LEU A 27 4.11 -5.49 3.54
C LEU A 27 4.94 -5.02 4.74
N GLU A 28 5.69 -5.93 5.35
CA GLU A 28 6.61 -5.68 6.46
C GLU A 28 7.70 -4.67 6.05
N ASP A 29 8.38 -4.93 4.93
CA ASP A 29 9.43 -4.07 4.37
C ASP A 29 8.91 -2.65 4.09
N PHE A 30 7.68 -2.56 3.55
CA PHE A 30 7.02 -1.27 3.33
C PHE A 30 6.77 -0.52 4.65
N LEU A 31 6.26 -1.22 5.68
CA LEU A 31 5.96 -0.60 6.98
C LEU A 31 7.23 -0.16 7.72
N GLU A 32 8.35 -0.88 7.54
CA GLU A 32 9.66 -0.46 8.05
C GLU A 32 10.14 0.84 7.38
N GLY A 33 9.89 0.99 6.08
CA GLY A 33 10.19 2.23 5.34
C GLY A 33 9.25 3.39 5.67
N PHE A 34 8.00 3.10 6.08
CA PHE A 34 6.96 4.08 6.34
C PHE A 34 6.25 3.83 7.69
N PRO A 35 6.93 4.00 8.84
CA PRO A 35 6.40 3.64 10.16
C PRO A 35 5.20 4.48 10.62
N GLY A 36 4.89 5.57 9.91
CA GLY A 36 3.67 6.36 10.13
C GLY A 36 2.42 5.75 9.51
N VAL A 37 2.57 4.77 8.61
CA VAL A 37 1.46 4.03 8.01
C VAL A 37 1.09 2.88 8.93
N SER A 38 -0.21 2.77 9.24
CA SER A 38 -0.71 1.63 10.02
C SER A 38 -0.82 0.40 9.14
N CYS A 39 -0.38 -0.75 9.68
CA CYS A 39 -0.61 -2.06 9.05
C CYS A 39 -2.10 -2.28 8.76
N GLU A 40 -2.98 -1.89 9.69
CA GLU A 40 -4.43 -2.02 9.54
C GLU A 40 -4.96 -1.21 8.35
N GLN A 41 -4.40 -0.02 8.08
CA GLN A 41 -4.79 0.79 6.93
C GLN A 41 -4.28 0.20 5.61
N ALA A 42 -3.06 -0.33 5.61
CA ALA A 42 -2.47 -0.98 4.44
C ALA A 42 -3.26 -2.25 4.07
N VAL A 43 -3.54 -3.11 5.04
CA VAL A 43 -4.35 -4.32 4.86
C VAL A 43 -5.76 -3.98 4.41
N ALA A 44 -6.44 -3.03 5.08
CA ALA A 44 -7.80 -2.63 4.68
C ALA A 44 -7.85 -2.10 3.24
N TYR A 45 -6.82 -1.37 2.80
CA TYR A 45 -6.75 -0.94 1.40
C TYR A 45 -6.61 -2.13 0.44
N LEU A 46 -5.73 -3.09 0.74
CA LEU A 46 -5.57 -4.30 -0.07
C LEU A 46 -6.87 -5.10 -0.13
N GLU A 47 -7.55 -5.31 0.99
CA GLU A 47 -8.83 -6.04 1.03
C GLU A 47 -9.97 -5.33 0.25
N MET A 48 -9.97 -4.00 0.23
CA MET A 48 -10.97 -3.20 -0.51
C MET A 48 -10.71 -3.15 -2.02
N THR A 49 -9.51 -3.53 -2.48
CA THR A 49 -9.10 -3.37 -3.87
C THR A 49 -8.77 -4.74 -4.47
N PRO A 50 -9.78 -5.55 -4.86
CA PRO A 50 -9.55 -6.89 -5.39
C PRO A 50 -8.67 -6.89 -6.64
N GLU A 51 -8.70 -5.84 -7.45
CA GLU A 51 -7.84 -5.67 -8.63
C GLU A 51 -6.35 -5.56 -8.26
N ALA A 52 -6.02 -4.91 -7.14
CA ALA A 52 -4.64 -4.77 -6.67
C ALA A 52 -4.12 -6.08 -6.07
N VAL A 53 -4.98 -6.82 -5.36
CA VAL A 53 -4.65 -8.14 -4.80
C VAL A 53 -4.50 -9.19 -5.90
N ASP A 54 -5.40 -9.20 -6.88
CA ASP A 54 -5.33 -10.13 -8.02
C ASP A 54 -4.03 -9.95 -8.82
N ALA A 55 -3.62 -8.70 -9.08
CA ALA A 55 -2.35 -8.39 -9.73
C ALA A 55 -1.10 -8.86 -8.94
N LEU A 56 -1.20 -8.97 -7.62
CA LEU A 56 -0.12 -9.47 -6.74
C LEU A 56 -0.08 -11.00 -6.67
N VAL A 57 -1.25 -11.65 -6.73
CA VAL A 57 -1.40 -13.11 -6.57
C VAL A 57 -1.29 -13.85 -7.91
N ALA A 58 -1.49 -13.18 -9.05
CA ALA A 58 -1.39 -13.77 -10.40
C ALA A 58 0.05 -14.09 -10.87
N ARG A 59 0.99 -14.31 -9.95
CA ARG A 59 2.38 -14.71 -10.22
C ARG A 59 2.56 -16.22 -10.26
#